data_AF-A0A1J3IK18-F1
#
_entry.id   AF-A0A1J3IK18-F1
#
_cell.length_a   1.000
_cell.length_b   1.000
_cell.length_c   1.000
_cell.angle_alpha   90.00
_cell.angle_beta   90.00
_cell.angle_gamma   90.00
#
_symmetry.space_group_name_H-M   'P 1'
#
loop_
_entity.id
_entity.type
_entity.pdbx_description
1 polymer ?
#
loop_
_entity_poly.entity_id
_entity_poly.type
_entity_poly.pdbx_seq_one_letter_code
_entity_poly.pdbx_strand_id
1 'polypeptide(L)'
;MKKARVLLKPSFLPCITRATTFFSSVSQKSSLSRQMETDPCGLERYCYDPVLQWDPQVEEYFSKAYGPDHFARISKALTRPSSYSCIRVNTVKTTSDAVIEKLTKILKDSEDGLKLAKSDGSSAISKCQIPGLEYVVFVNGSGPHRIEYDFGLENPPKEVLVSRKCAEAVLRGAQVYVPGVLACTAHVEVGDAVAVCVAMEQPGDEGDWSVNMTRGTTLQGLPTDPFYCERSGLYIGMGTAMLSRAGMFRVSHGVAVDLSNRVFRLPSFHSVLEGEIFLQNLPSIVAAHALDPQKGERILDMCAAPGGKTTAIAILMKDEGEIVAADRSHNKVLDVQKLSAEMGLTCITTCKLDALKSVCLPNTLNDLTTPVNGENSGSITSRSELSSNEEMASAASKGSEADKLCEENGSTEQPNGGDNVSQADMRKNKGRLRNGRGRTQSQGGRAGKSKGFPPNSFDRVLLDAPCSALGLRPRLFAGLETVISLRNHGRYQRKMFDQAVQLVRVGGILVYSTCTINPSENEAVVRYALDKYKFLSLAPQHPRIGGPGLVGRCEFPDGYVEEWLKPGEEEMVQKFDPSSELDTIGFFIAKFSVGSKD
;
A
#
# COMPACT_ATOMS: atom_id res chain seq x y z
N MET A 1 -48.93 -39.66 -23.39
CA MET A 1 -49.36 -39.19 -24.73
C MET A 1 -50.77 -38.59 -24.63
N LYS A 2 -51.16 -37.69 -25.55
CA LYS A 2 -52.55 -37.24 -25.87
C LYS A 2 -53.41 -36.66 -24.71
N LYS A 3 -53.71 -35.35 -24.76
CA LYS A 3 -55.02 -34.76 -25.14
C LYS A 3 -56.16 -35.11 -24.16
N ALA A 4 -56.76 -34.23 -23.34
CA ALA A 4 -57.17 -32.80 -23.44
C ALA A 4 -58.50 -32.54 -24.19
N ARG A 5 -59.25 -31.53 -23.69
CA ARG A 5 -60.54 -30.92 -24.14
C ARG A 5 -61.81 -31.34 -23.34
N VAL A 6 -62.86 -30.50 -23.22
CA VAL A 6 -63.03 -29.01 -23.08
C VAL A 6 -64.53 -28.69 -22.75
N LEU A 7 -64.89 -27.42 -22.50
CA LEU A 7 -66.25 -26.87 -22.18
C LEU A 7 -66.67 -27.01 -20.69
N LEU A 8 -67.39 -26.07 -20.05
CA LEU A 8 -67.92 -24.75 -20.47
C LEU A 8 -67.93 -23.72 -19.29
N LYS A 9 -68.27 -22.46 -19.59
CA LYS A 9 -68.29 -21.24 -18.71
C LYS A 9 -69.71 -20.60 -18.78
N PRO A 10 -70.05 -19.41 -18.21
CA PRO A 10 -69.27 -18.35 -17.48
C PRO A 10 -69.34 -18.56 -15.94
N SER A 11 -69.22 -17.62 -14.99
CA SER A 11 -69.03 -16.13 -14.91
C SER A 11 -68.29 -15.81 -13.57
N PHE A 12 -67.94 -14.59 -13.13
CA PHE A 12 -67.94 -13.20 -13.66
C PHE A 12 -66.48 -12.65 -13.62
N LEU A 13 -66.25 -11.37 -13.96
CA LEU A 13 -64.95 -10.67 -14.12
C LEU A 13 -65.10 -9.18 -13.71
N PRO A 14 -64.04 -8.31 -13.71
CA PRO A 14 -62.58 -8.51 -13.80
C PRO A 14 -61.89 -8.05 -12.46
N CYS A 15 -60.72 -7.40 -12.29
CA CYS A 15 -59.55 -6.95 -13.09
C CYS A 15 -58.29 -6.93 -12.17
N ILE A 16 -56.99 -7.03 -12.52
CA ILE A 16 -56.18 -7.03 -13.77
C ILE A 16 -55.82 -5.61 -14.28
N THR A 17 -54.55 -5.16 -14.43
CA THR A 17 -53.21 -5.69 -14.05
C THR A 17 -52.11 -4.61 -14.11
N ARG A 18 -50.99 -4.90 -13.43
CA ARG A 18 -49.55 -4.73 -13.83
C ARG A 18 -49.17 -4.14 -15.21
N ALA A 19 -48.11 -3.32 -15.16
CA ALA A 19 -47.20 -2.72 -16.15
C ALA A 19 -46.79 -3.47 -17.46
N THR A 20 -46.32 -2.70 -18.47
CA THR A 20 -44.96 -2.77 -19.10
C THR A 20 -44.61 -1.58 -20.03
N THR A 21 -43.33 -1.15 -20.03
CA THR A 21 -42.50 -0.54 -21.13
C THR A 21 -43.00 0.57 -22.07
N PHE A 22 -42.24 1.68 -22.24
CA PHE A 22 -41.48 2.02 -23.49
C PHE A 22 -40.52 3.23 -23.31
N PHE A 23 -39.84 3.68 -24.39
CA PHE A 23 -38.68 4.59 -24.40
C PHE A 23 -38.95 6.00 -25.02
N SER A 24 -38.02 6.94 -24.77
CA SER A 24 -37.63 8.13 -25.58
C SER A 24 -38.59 9.33 -25.86
N SER A 25 -38.32 10.44 -25.15
CA SER A 25 -37.76 11.72 -25.70
C SER A 25 -38.64 12.92 -26.17
N VAL A 26 -37.98 14.10 -26.14
CA VAL A 26 -38.27 15.42 -26.77
C VAL A 26 -39.26 16.39 -26.08
N SER A 27 -38.67 17.25 -25.24
CA SER A 27 -38.79 18.73 -25.22
C SER A 27 -40.16 19.44 -25.27
N GLN A 28 -40.44 20.22 -24.22
CA GLN A 28 -40.95 21.59 -24.37
C GLN A 28 -40.37 22.51 -23.29
N LYS A 29 -40.08 23.77 -23.64
CA LYS A 29 -39.66 24.81 -22.69
C LYS A 29 -40.88 25.51 -22.12
N SER A 30 -40.89 25.76 -20.80
CA SER A 30 -41.70 26.81 -20.19
C SER A 30 -40.83 27.63 -19.23
N SER A 31 -40.92 28.95 -19.33
CA SER A 31 -40.14 29.89 -18.51
C SER A 31 -41.01 30.40 -17.35
N LEU A 32 -40.68 30.00 -16.12
CA LEU A 32 -41.29 30.54 -14.91
C LEU A 32 -40.23 31.07 -13.94
N SER A 33 -40.66 32.04 -13.14
CA SER A 33 -39.83 32.88 -12.27
C SER A 33 -38.98 32.08 -11.28
N ARG A 34 -37.66 32.33 -11.29
CA ARG A 34 -36.70 31.80 -10.32
C ARG A 34 -36.87 32.49 -8.96
N GLN A 35 -37.81 32.01 -8.16
CA GLN A 35 -37.84 32.31 -6.73
C GLN A 35 -36.70 31.58 -6.00
N MET A 36 -36.39 32.01 -4.78
CA MET A 36 -35.28 31.47 -3.99
C MET A 36 -35.63 30.10 -3.40
N GLU A 37 -35.27 29.03 -4.09
CA GLU A 37 -35.26 27.69 -3.50
C GLU A 37 -34.10 27.56 -2.49
N THR A 38 -34.36 26.83 -1.41
CA THR A 38 -33.45 26.66 -0.25
C THR A 38 -32.24 25.80 -0.59
N ASP A 39 -31.08 26.16 -0.04
CA ASP A 39 -29.80 25.47 -0.25
C ASP A 39 -29.85 23.97 0.18
N PRO A 40 -29.70 23.02 -0.77
CA PRO A 40 -29.65 21.59 -0.44
C PRO A 40 -28.44 21.17 0.40
N CYS A 41 -27.38 21.99 0.45
CA CYS A 41 -26.12 21.64 1.10
C CYS A 41 -26.17 21.75 2.65
N GLY A 42 -27.16 22.45 3.20
CA GLY A 42 -27.16 22.94 4.58
C GLY A 42 -27.02 21.88 5.69
N LEU A 43 -27.78 20.78 5.63
CA LEU A 43 -27.78 19.74 6.69
C LEU A 43 -26.85 18.54 6.41
N GLU A 44 -26.47 18.30 5.15
CA GLU A 44 -25.75 17.08 4.76
C GLU A 44 -24.24 17.29 4.53
N ARG A 45 -23.76 18.55 4.45
CA ARG A 45 -22.33 18.86 4.23
C ARG A 45 -21.41 18.18 5.25
N TYR A 46 -21.72 18.30 6.53
CA TYR A 46 -20.88 17.85 7.65
C TYR A 46 -21.11 16.36 8.01
N CYS A 47 -20.89 15.47 7.05
CA CYS A 47 -20.95 14.02 7.28
C CYS A 47 -19.76 13.26 6.68
N TYR A 48 -19.81 11.92 6.78
CA TYR A 48 -18.88 11.00 6.14
C TYR A 48 -19.68 9.98 5.31
N ASP A 49 -19.82 10.26 4.01
CA ASP A 49 -20.32 9.28 3.02
C ASP A 49 -19.48 9.37 1.72
N PRO A 50 -18.19 9.04 1.78
CA PRO A 50 -17.32 9.02 0.60
C PRO A 50 -17.77 7.98 -0.43
N VAL A 51 -17.90 8.42 -1.69
CA VAL A 51 -18.16 7.57 -2.85
C VAL A 51 -16.88 7.42 -3.67
N LEU A 52 -16.46 6.19 -3.96
CA LEU A 52 -15.36 5.95 -4.90
C LEU A 52 -15.82 6.18 -6.33
N GLN A 53 -15.31 7.26 -6.93
CA GLN A 53 -15.36 7.46 -8.38
C GLN A 53 -14.25 6.64 -9.04
N TRP A 54 -14.65 5.69 -9.89
CA TRP A 54 -13.78 4.87 -10.73
C TRP A 54 -13.73 5.44 -12.16
N ASP A 55 -12.70 5.07 -12.93
CA ASP A 55 -12.78 5.19 -14.39
C ASP A 55 -13.88 4.25 -14.93
N PRO A 56 -14.76 4.69 -15.86
CA PRO A 56 -15.88 3.86 -16.32
C PRO A 56 -15.48 2.53 -16.98
N GLN A 57 -14.33 2.45 -17.64
CA GLN A 57 -13.84 1.20 -18.24
C GLN A 57 -13.29 0.26 -17.16
N VAL A 58 -12.69 0.82 -16.11
CA VAL A 58 -12.24 0.07 -14.93
C VAL A 58 -13.44 -0.45 -14.12
N GLU A 59 -14.49 0.35 -13.94
CA GLU A 59 -15.74 -0.09 -13.32
C GLU A 59 -16.46 -1.17 -14.14
N GLU A 60 -16.49 -1.05 -15.47
CA GLU A 60 -17.03 -2.09 -16.35
C GLU A 60 -16.19 -3.38 -16.28
N TYR A 61 -14.86 -3.29 -16.29
CA TYR A 61 -13.95 -4.44 -16.13
C TYR A 61 -14.17 -5.15 -14.79
N PHE A 62 -14.26 -4.41 -13.69
CA PHE A 62 -14.52 -5.00 -12.38
C PHE A 62 -15.94 -5.56 -12.23
N SER A 63 -16.95 -4.90 -12.82
CA SER A 63 -18.32 -5.39 -12.83
C SER A 63 -18.47 -6.68 -13.65
N LYS A 64 -17.67 -6.86 -14.70
CA LYS A 64 -17.54 -8.14 -15.44
C LYS A 64 -16.82 -9.22 -14.63
N ALA A 65 -15.86 -8.84 -13.77
CA ALA A 65 -15.04 -9.77 -12.99
C ALA A 65 -15.72 -10.29 -11.71
N TYR A 66 -16.48 -9.43 -11.01
CA TYR A 66 -17.14 -9.75 -9.73
C TYR A 66 -18.67 -9.84 -9.83
N GLY A 67 -19.27 -9.31 -10.90
CA GLY A 67 -20.69 -8.93 -10.92
C GLY A 67 -20.89 -7.53 -10.31
N PRO A 68 -21.85 -6.72 -10.82
CA PRO A 68 -22.01 -5.32 -10.43
C PRO A 68 -22.36 -5.15 -8.95
N ASP A 69 -23.31 -5.94 -8.42
CA ASP A 69 -23.73 -5.84 -7.02
C ASP A 69 -22.60 -6.20 -6.04
N HIS A 70 -21.71 -7.12 -6.43
CA HIS A 70 -20.53 -7.47 -5.63
C HIS A 70 -19.48 -6.37 -5.70
N PHE A 71 -19.19 -5.83 -6.90
CA PHE A 71 -18.24 -4.74 -7.04
C PHE A 71 -18.70 -3.44 -6.35
N ALA A 72 -20.00 -3.16 -6.31
CA ALA A 72 -20.59 -2.08 -5.53
C ALA A 72 -20.36 -2.27 -4.02
N ARG A 73 -20.56 -3.50 -3.49
CA ARG A 73 -20.23 -3.84 -2.09
C ARG A 73 -18.74 -3.72 -1.80
N ILE A 74 -17.87 -4.17 -2.71
CA ILE A 74 -16.40 -4.01 -2.60
C ILE A 74 -16.04 -2.53 -2.53
N SER A 75 -16.57 -1.71 -3.45
CA SER A 75 -16.31 -0.27 -3.50
C SER A 75 -16.76 0.45 -2.22
N LYS A 76 -17.96 0.16 -1.69
CA LYS A 76 -18.43 0.73 -0.42
C LYS A 76 -17.65 0.21 0.80
N ALA A 77 -17.09 -1.00 0.74
CA ALA A 77 -16.22 -1.51 1.81
C ALA A 77 -14.80 -0.90 1.77
N LEU A 78 -14.30 -0.53 0.59
CA LEU A 78 -12.99 0.11 0.44
C LEU A 78 -12.91 1.50 1.09
N THR A 79 -14.00 2.26 1.14
CA THR A 79 -14.00 3.63 1.71
C THR A 79 -13.95 3.68 3.25
N ARG A 80 -14.07 2.54 3.93
CA ARG A 80 -13.97 2.44 5.39
C ARG A 80 -12.72 1.65 5.82
N PRO A 81 -12.07 2.00 6.95
CA PRO A 81 -11.04 1.15 7.55
C PRO A 81 -11.61 -0.23 7.93
N SER A 82 -10.74 -1.18 8.22
CA SER A 82 -11.15 -2.37 8.99
C SER A 82 -11.61 -1.95 10.39
N SER A 83 -12.64 -2.60 10.91
CA SER A 83 -13.21 -2.39 12.25
C SER A 83 -12.30 -2.85 13.41
N TYR A 84 -11.07 -3.26 13.12
CA TYR A 84 -10.06 -3.68 14.10
C TYR A 84 -8.65 -3.31 13.65
N SER A 85 -7.76 -3.08 14.61
CA SER A 85 -6.31 -3.04 14.40
C SER A 85 -5.74 -4.45 14.58
N CYS A 86 -5.06 -4.96 13.53
CA CYS A 86 -4.41 -6.27 13.53
C CYS A 86 -2.93 -6.13 13.90
N ILE A 87 -2.52 -6.82 14.97
CA ILE A 87 -1.19 -6.73 15.58
C ILE A 87 -0.53 -8.10 15.56
N ARG A 88 0.67 -8.19 14.97
CA ARG A 88 1.54 -9.37 15.05
C ARG A 88 2.48 -9.23 16.24
N VAL A 89 2.51 -10.21 17.13
CA VAL A 89 3.43 -10.24 18.27
C VAL A 89 4.80 -10.81 17.88
N ASN A 90 5.87 -10.26 18.45
CA ASN A 90 7.22 -10.79 18.30
C ASN A 90 7.46 -12.00 19.23
N THR A 91 7.13 -13.21 18.76
CA THR A 91 7.30 -14.45 19.53
C THR A 91 8.75 -14.92 19.73
N VAL A 92 9.74 -14.09 19.38
CA VAL A 92 11.16 -14.25 19.78
C VAL A 92 11.47 -13.41 21.04
N LYS A 93 10.73 -12.31 21.27
CA LYS A 93 10.91 -11.42 22.44
C LYS A 93 9.84 -11.53 23.52
N THR A 94 8.60 -11.86 23.18
CA THR A 94 7.44 -11.70 24.09
C THR A 94 6.28 -12.65 23.73
N THR A 95 5.25 -12.74 24.59
CA THR A 95 4.06 -13.58 24.40
C THR A 95 2.82 -12.74 24.09
N SER A 96 1.79 -13.33 23.45
CA SER A 96 0.55 -12.59 23.19
C SER A 96 -0.19 -12.20 24.46
N ASP A 97 -0.10 -12.98 25.54
CA ASP A 97 -0.68 -12.63 26.84
C ASP A 97 0.00 -11.41 27.48
N ALA A 98 1.34 -11.37 27.48
CA ALA A 98 2.10 -10.23 28.01
C ALA A 98 1.84 -8.95 27.20
N VAL A 99 1.68 -9.07 25.87
CA VAL A 99 1.26 -7.95 25.01
C VAL A 99 -0.17 -7.51 25.32
N ILE A 100 -1.11 -8.44 25.51
CA ILE A 100 -2.50 -8.11 25.85
C ILE A 100 -2.58 -7.41 27.21
N GLU A 101 -1.82 -7.83 28.21
CA GLU A 101 -1.75 -7.16 29.52
C GLU A 101 -1.24 -5.72 29.38
N LYS A 102 -0.09 -5.54 28.72
CA LYS A 102 0.53 -4.22 28.45
C LYS A 102 -0.42 -3.29 27.69
N LEU A 103 -1.03 -3.78 26.60
CA LEU A 103 -1.99 -3.01 25.82
C LEU A 103 -3.28 -2.70 26.60
N THR A 104 -3.76 -3.63 27.43
CA THR A 104 -4.94 -3.40 28.29
C THR A 104 -4.68 -2.27 29.28
N LYS A 105 -3.46 -2.16 29.83
CA LYS A 105 -3.06 -1.03 30.66
C LYS A 105 -3.04 0.28 29.86
N ILE A 106 -2.32 0.30 28.74
CA ILE A 106 -2.17 1.50 27.87
C ILE A 106 -3.54 2.02 27.37
N LEU A 107 -4.50 1.13 27.08
CA LEU A 107 -5.85 1.54 26.71
C LEU A 107 -6.66 2.07 27.89
N LYS A 108 -6.53 1.50 29.11
CA LYS A 108 -7.19 2.06 30.31
C LYS A 108 -6.69 3.46 30.66
N ASP A 109 -5.44 3.76 30.34
CA ASP A 109 -4.82 5.07 30.55
C ASP A 109 -5.14 6.08 29.42
N SER A 110 -6.01 5.73 28.45
CA SER A 110 -6.33 6.52 27.25
C SER A 110 -7.83 6.76 27.06
N GLU A 111 -8.22 7.98 26.66
CA GLU A 111 -9.62 8.33 26.34
C GLU A 111 -10.25 7.40 25.29
N ASP A 112 -9.50 7.05 24.24
CA ASP A 112 -9.99 6.14 23.20
C ASP A 112 -10.29 4.75 23.81
N GLY A 113 -9.46 4.27 24.74
CA GLY A 113 -9.66 2.97 25.37
C GLY A 113 -10.86 2.93 26.34
N LEU A 114 -11.14 4.03 27.06
CA LEU A 114 -12.41 4.16 27.80
C LEU A 114 -13.62 4.15 26.84
N LYS A 115 -13.53 4.85 25.70
CA LYS A 115 -14.60 4.90 24.67
C LYS A 115 -14.72 3.61 23.85
N LEU A 116 -13.78 2.66 23.97
CA LEU A 116 -13.78 1.34 23.33
C LEU A 116 -14.18 0.19 24.27
N ALA A 117 -14.37 0.46 25.56
CA ALA A 117 -14.94 -0.51 26.49
C ALA A 117 -16.38 -0.84 26.10
N LYS A 118 -16.66 -2.11 25.78
CA LYS A 118 -18.02 -2.57 25.44
C LYS A 118 -18.88 -2.61 26.71
N SER A 119 -20.16 -2.26 26.56
CA SER A 119 -21.19 -2.36 27.61
C SER A 119 -21.24 -3.74 28.27
N ASP A 120 -20.98 -4.78 27.49
CA ASP A 120 -21.24 -6.18 27.84
C ASP A 120 -20.05 -6.83 28.60
N GLY A 121 -19.08 -6.03 29.07
CA GLY A 121 -17.86 -6.51 29.75
C GLY A 121 -16.86 -7.23 28.85
N SER A 122 -17.18 -7.43 27.57
CA SER A 122 -16.27 -7.99 26.56
C SER A 122 -15.05 -7.10 26.35
N SER A 123 -13.85 -7.66 26.52
CA SER A 123 -12.58 -6.98 26.25
C SER A 123 -12.53 -6.42 24.82
N ALA A 124 -12.04 -5.19 24.68
CA ALA A 124 -11.75 -4.59 23.38
C ALA A 124 -10.59 -5.32 22.67
N ILE A 125 -9.71 -5.99 23.41
CA ILE A 125 -8.59 -6.78 22.89
C ILE A 125 -8.94 -8.27 22.89
N SER A 126 -8.67 -8.97 21.79
CA SER A 126 -8.80 -10.43 21.68
C SER A 126 -7.60 -11.06 20.97
N LYS A 127 -7.30 -12.33 21.27
CA LYS A 127 -6.41 -13.16 20.43
C LYS A 127 -7.15 -13.60 19.17
N CYS A 128 -6.41 -13.81 18.08
CA CYS A 128 -6.92 -14.58 16.96
C CYS A 128 -7.25 -16.02 17.41
N GLN A 129 -8.40 -16.54 16.95
CA GLN A 129 -8.91 -17.87 17.31
C GLN A 129 -8.59 -18.92 16.24
N ILE A 130 -7.74 -18.59 15.27
CA ILE A 130 -7.35 -19.46 14.17
C ILE A 130 -6.06 -20.20 14.57
N PRO A 131 -6.02 -21.55 14.48
CA PRO A 131 -4.84 -22.32 14.82
C PRO A 131 -3.57 -21.85 14.11
N GLY A 132 -2.46 -21.78 14.84
CA GLY A 132 -1.18 -21.25 14.37
C GLY A 132 -1.07 -19.72 14.35
N LEU A 133 -2.16 -18.99 14.63
CA LEU A 133 -2.19 -17.51 14.70
C LEU A 133 -2.43 -16.98 16.13
N GLU A 134 -2.21 -17.77 17.18
CA GLU A 134 -2.45 -17.40 18.59
C GLU A 134 -1.56 -16.23 19.08
N TYR A 135 -0.57 -15.86 18.28
CA TYR A 135 0.31 -14.71 18.45
C TYR A 135 -0.13 -13.45 17.67
N VAL A 136 -1.27 -13.52 16.99
CA VAL A 136 -1.95 -12.37 16.38
C VAL A 136 -2.99 -11.85 17.37
N VAL A 137 -2.94 -10.55 17.64
CA VAL A 137 -3.82 -9.85 18.58
C VAL A 137 -4.64 -8.84 17.78
N PHE A 138 -5.94 -8.80 18.04
CA PHE A 138 -6.86 -7.80 17.50
C PHE A 138 -7.25 -6.82 18.60
N VAL A 139 -7.19 -5.53 18.28
CA VAL A 139 -7.82 -4.48 19.08
C VAL A 139 -9.01 -3.96 18.30
N ASN A 140 -10.21 -4.24 18.78
CA ASN A 140 -11.46 -3.88 18.11
C ASN A 140 -11.68 -2.37 18.20
N GLY A 141 -12.06 -1.76 17.08
CA GLY A 141 -12.51 -0.38 16.99
C GLY A 141 -14.04 -0.28 16.88
N SER A 142 -14.53 0.89 16.48
CA SER A 142 -15.95 1.11 16.15
C SER A 142 -16.15 2.24 15.16
N GLY A 143 -17.20 2.15 14.34
CA GLY A 143 -17.61 3.19 13.39
C GLY A 143 -18.33 2.60 12.15
N PRO A 144 -18.87 3.45 11.25
CA PRO A 144 -18.84 4.91 11.31
C PRO A 144 -19.77 5.47 12.40
N HIS A 145 -19.24 6.40 13.19
CA HIS A 145 -20.00 7.19 14.16
C HIS A 145 -20.52 8.47 13.48
N ARG A 146 -21.77 8.85 13.76
CA ARG A 146 -22.23 10.22 13.46
C ARG A 146 -21.48 11.18 14.39
N ILE A 147 -20.97 12.26 13.81
CA ILE A 147 -20.31 13.35 14.55
C ILE A 147 -21.21 14.57 14.48
N GLU A 148 -21.45 15.19 15.62
CA GLU A 148 -22.23 16.42 15.74
C GLU A 148 -21.26 17.61 15.64
N TYR A 149 -21.31 18.31 14.52
CA TYR A 149 -20.50 19.49 14.23
C TYR A 149 -21.26 20.72 14.72
N ASP A 150 -21.34 20.84 16.04
CA ASP A 150 -22.40 21.57 16.75
C ASP A 150 -22.22 23.10 16.73
N PHE A 151 -22.57 23.72 15.59
CA PHE A 151 -22.52 25.16 15.39
C PHE A 151 -23.76 25.63 14.61
N GLY A 152 -24.41 26.68 15.09
CA GLY A 152 -25.58 27.27 14.43
C GLY A 152 -25.25 27.95 13.10
N LEU A 153 -26.27 28.08 12.24
CA LEU A 153 -26.17 28.63 10.87
C LEU A 153 -25.47 30.00 10.74
N GLU A 154 -25.34 30.77 11.82
CA GLU A 154 -24.69 32.08 11.83
C GLU A 154 -23.15 32.03 11.98
N ASN A 155 -22.56 30.92 12.42
CA ASN A 155 -21.11 30.77 12.60
C ASN A 155 -20.65 29.33 12.26
N PRO A 156 -20.10 29.06 11.06
CA PRO A 156 -19.61 27.72 10.73
C PRO A 156 -18.37 27.32 11.56
N PRO A 157 -18.13 26.01 11.77
CA PRO A 157 -16.92 25.52 12.43
C PRO A 157 -15.63 26.04 11.77
N LYS A 158 -14.58 26.25 12.57
CA LYS A 158 -13.22 26.38 12.03
C LYS A 158 -12.83 25.04 11.38
N GLU A 159 -12.40 25.06 10.13
CA GLU A 159 -12.08 23.86 9.35
C GLU A 159 -10.55 23.68 9.22
N VAL A 160 -10.08 22.43 9.28
CA VAL A 160 -8.71 22.02 8.94
C VAL A 160 -8.78 20.96 7.84
N LEU A 161 -8.29 21.33 6.66
CA LEU A 161 -8.36 20.54 5.43
C LEU A 161 -7.04 19.79 5.21
N VAL A 162 -7.11 18.46 5.26
CA VAL A 162 -5.94 17.57 5.22
C VAL A 162 -5.85 16.82 3.89
N SER A 163 -4.63 16.45 3.51
CA SER A 163 -4.39 15.57 2.36
C SER A 163 -5.05 14.20 2.55
N ARG A 164 -5.55 13.60 1.47
CA ARG A 164 -6.15 12.25 1.47
C ARG A 164 -5.30 11.19 2.21
N LYS A 165 -3.98 11.17 2.01
CA LYS A 165 -3.09 10.22 2.72
C LYS A 165 -3.04 10.44 4.24
N CYS A 166 -3.22 11.68 4.70
CA CYS A 166 -3.38 11.98 6.12
C CYS A 166 -4.75 11.51 6.62
N ALA A 167 -5.83 11.77 5.86
CA ALA A 167 -7.18 11.27 6.20
C ALA A 167 -7.23 9.74 6.30
N GLU A 168 -6.66 9.03 5.32
CA GLU A 168 -6.57 7.56 5.30
C GLU A 168 -5.77 7.00 6.49
N ALA A 169 -4.89 7.79 7.12
CA ALA A 169 -4.21 7.44 8.37
C ALA A 169 -5.04 7.81 9.62
N VAL A 170 -5.68 8.97 9.64
CA VAL A 170 -6.53 9.45 10.76
C VAL A 170 -7.73 8.53 10.97
N LEU A 171 -8.35 8.06 9.87
CA LEU A 171 -9.40 7.04 9.86
C LEU A 171 -8.93 5.67 10.41
N ARG A 172 -7.62 5.45 10.57
CA ARG A 172 -7.01 4.27 11.22
C ARG A 172 -6.45 4.57 12.62
N GLY A 173 -6.88 5.68 13.24
CA GLY A 173 -6.48 6.05 14.61
C GLY A 173 -5.28 6.99 14.72
N ALA A 174 -4.76 7.55 13.62
CA ALA A 174 -3.69 8.56 13.69
C ALA A 174 -4.22 9.94 14.11
N GLN A 175 -3.34 10.78 14.67
CA GLN A 175 -3.58 12.21 14.81
C GLN A 175 -3.30 12.95 13.49
N VAL A 176 -3.79 14.19 13.37
CA VAL A 176 -3.42 15.06 12.23
C VAL A 176 -2.07 15.70 12.53
N TYR A 177 -1.03 15.22 11.85
CA TYR A 177 0.32 15.78 11.93
C TYR A 177 0.53 16.90 10.91
N VAL A 178 1.38 17.88 11.25
CA VAL A 178 1.68 19.08 10.45
C VAL A 178 1.96 18.83 8.95
N PRO A 179 2.71 17.79 8.53
CA PRO A 179 2.95 17.52 7.11
C PRO A 179 1.69 17.14 6.33
N GLY A 180 0.63 16.66 7.00
CA GLY A 180 -0.63 16.26 6.39
C GLY A 180 -1.61 17.40 6.12
N VAL A 181 -1.45 18.54 6.81
CA VAL A 181 -2.32 19.73 6.70
C VAL A 181 -2.02 20.51 5.41
N LEU A 182 -3.08 20.80 4.65
CA LEU A 182 -3.01 21.57 3.40
C LEU A 182 -3.57 22.98 3.55
N ALA A 183 -4.74 23.13 4.20
CA ALA A 183 -5.38 24.42 4.42
C ALA A 183 -6.13 24.45 5.76
N CYS A 184 -6.51 25.64 6.24
CA CYS A 184 -7.42 25.79 7.37
C CYS A 184 -8.10 27.17 7.33
N THR A 185 -9.16 27.35 8.12
CA THR A 185 -9.84 28.64 8.30
C THR A 185 -8.87 29.73 8.79
N ALA A 186 -9.20 30.99 8.51
CA ALA A 186 -8.51 32.14 9.11
C ALA A 186 -8.60 32.09 10.65
N HIS A 187 -7.58 32.62 11.34
CA HIS A 187 -7.57 32.78 12.80
C HIS A 187 -7.86 31.48 13.60
N VAL A 188 -7.34 30.34 13.11
CA VAL A 188 -7.18 29.14 13.94
C VAL A 188 -6.00 29.36 14.88
N GLU A 189 -6.25 29.28 16.18
CA GLU A 189 -5.30 29.41 17.28
C GLU A 189 -5.25 28.12 18.12
N VAL A 190 -4.30 28.04 19.05
CA VAL A 190 -4.16 26.86 19.93
C VAL A 190 -5.37 26.78 20.88
N GLY A 191 -5.98 25.59 20.96
CA GLY A 191 -7.18 25.35 21.77
C GLY A 191 -8.52 25.51 21.04
N ASP A 192 -8.52 25.96 19.78
CA ASP A 192 -9.74 26.00 18.97
C ASP A 192 -10.31 24.60 18.73
N ALA A 193 -11.63 24.45 18.85
CA ALA A 193 -12.35 23.32 18.29
C ALA A 193 -12.38 23.44 16.75
N VAL A 194 -11.97 22.38 16.05
CA VAL A 194 -11.88 22.35 14.59
C VAL A 194 -12.51 21.10 13.99
N ALA A 195 -13.24 21.27 12.89
CA ALA A 195 -13.72 20.19 12.04
C ALA A 195 -12.63 19.79 11.04
N VAL A 196 -12.38 18.48 10.86
CA VAL A 196 -11.33 17.97 9.97
C VAL A 196 -11.96 17.37 8.71
N CYS A 197 -11.59 17.91 7.55
CA CYS A 197 -12.11 17.52 6.24
C CYS A 197 -11.00 17.08 5.28
N VAL A 198 -11.35 16.29 4.26
CA VAL A 198 -10.39 15.72 3.29
C VAL A 198 -10.33 16.52 2.00
N ALA A 199 -9.12 16.81 1.55
CA ALA A 199 -8.86 17.34 0.21
C ALA A 199 -8.63 16.18 -0.77
N MET A 200 -9.50 16.10 -1.79
CA MET A 200 -9.47 15.07 -2.82
C MET A 200 -8.70 15.53 -4.06
N GLU A 201 -8.15 14.58 -4.79
CA GLU A 201 -7.62 14.84 -6.14
C GLU A 201 -8.77 15.00 -7.15
N GLN A 202 -8.77 16.13 -7.87
CA GLN A 202 -9.68 16.46 -8.97
C GLN A 202 -8.98 16.26 -10.32
N PRO A 203 -9.71 16.04 -11.43
CA PRO A 203 -9.12 15.98 -12.76
C PRO A 203 -8.72 17.40 -13.22
N GLY A 204 -7.50 17.55 -13.75
CA GLY A 204 -7.02 18.77 -14.39
C GLY A 204 -7.04 18.71 -15.92
N ASP A 205 -6.81 19.85 -16.59
CA ASP A 205 -7.01 20.01 -18.04
C ASP A 205 -6.15 19.07 -18.92
N GLU A 206 -4.98 18.63 -18.45
CA GLU A 206 -4.13 17.65 -19.15
C GLU A 206 -4.43 16.17 -18.79
N GLY A 207 -5.48 15.90 -18.00
CA GLY A 207 -5.80 14.56 -17.49
C GLY A 207 -4.91 14.08 -16.34
N ASP A 208 -4.13 14.98 -15.72
CA ASP A 208 -3.43 14.73 -14.45
C ASP A 208 -4.39 14.96 -13.27
N TRP A 209 -4.17 14.26 -12.16
CA TRP A 209 -5.04 14.31 -10.98
C TRP A 209 -4.38 15.11 -9.86
N SER A 210 -5.05 16.21 -9.47
CA SER A 210 -4.46 17.28 -8.66
C SER A 210 -5.47 17.79 -7.63
N VAL A 211 -5.01 18.09 -6.42
CA VAL A 211 -5.85 18.68 -5.35
C VAL A 211 -6.21 20.15 -5.65
N ASN A 212 -5.70 20.73 -6.74
CA ASN A 212 -5.99 22.08 -7.26
C ASN A 212 -5.86 23.24 -6.25
N MET A 213 -5.19 22.98 -5.12
CA MET A 213 -5.02 23.88 -3.99
C MET A 213 -3.56 23.88 -3.52
N THR A 214 -3.03 25.04 -3.15
CA THR A 214 -1.68 25.18 -2.59
C THR A 214 -1.67 24.95 -1.08
N ARG A 215 -0.57 24.38 -0.53
CA ARG A 215 -0.41 24.28 0.93
C ARG A 215 -0.28 25.69 1.51
N GLY A 216 -1.16 26.02 2.44
CA GLY A 216 -1.26 27.34 3.07
C GLY A 216 -2.50 28.14 2.65
N THR A 217 -3.40 27.61 1.81
CA THR A 217 -4.70 28.27 1.54
C THR A 217 -5.45 28.62 2.83
N THR A 218 -6.13 29.77 2.81
CA THR A 218 -7.06 30.20 3.88
C THR A 218 -8.47 29.79 3.47
N LEU A 219 -9.15 28.99 4.28
CA LEU A 219 -10.55 28.64 4.07
C LEU A 219 -11.46 29.74 4.63
N GLN A 220 -12.62 29.95 4.01
CA GLN A 220 -13.66 30.85 4.52
C GLN A 220 -14.78 30.09 5.23
N GLY A 221 -15.05 28.83 4.86
CA GLY A 221 -16.13 28.03 5.46
C GLY A 221 -17.55 28.48 5.06
N LEU A 222 -17.65 29.41 4.11
CA LEU A 222 -18.90 29.94 3.54
C LEU A 222 -19.13 29.37 2.13
N PRO A 223 -20.38 29.36 1.59
CA PRO A 223 -20.66 28.93 0.21
C PRO A 223 -19.91 29.68 -0.91
N THR A 224 -19.26 30.81 -0.59
CA THR A 224 -18.36 31.56 -1.49
C THR A 224 -16.93 31.00 -1.58
N ASP A 225 -16.57 30.06 -0.72
CA ASP A 225 -15.28 29.37 -0.72
C ASP A 225 -15.20 28.41 -1.93
N PRO A 226 -14.20 28.53 -2.83
CA PRO A 226 -14.11 27.71 -4.04
C PRO A 226 -14.18 26.19 -3.78
N PHE A 227 -13.74 25.75 -2.61
CA PHE A 227 -13.72 24.33 -2.23
C PHE A 227 -14.88 23.96 -1.31
N TYR A 228 -15.94 24.77 -1.20
CA TYR A 228 -17.06 24.56 -0.25
C TYR A 228 -17.78 23.23 -0.49
N CYS A 229 -18.21 23.00 -1.73
CA CYS A 229 -18.98 21.82 -2.16
C CYS A 229 -18.12 20.55 -2.21
N GLU A 230 -16.85 20.66 -2.63
CA GLU A 230 -15.92 19.53 -2.76
C GLU A 230 -15.62 18.83 -1.41
N ARG A 231 -15.87 19.49 -0.28
CA ARG A 231 -15.73 18.94 1.07
C ARG A 231 -16.98 18.19 1.58
N SER A 232 -18.12 18.28 0.87
CA SER A 232 -19.38 17.69 1.32
C SER A 232 -19.26 16.17 1.47
N GLY A 233 -19.66 15.63 2.61
CA GLY A 233 -19.55 14.19 2.90
C GLY A 233 -18.14 13.67 3.20
N LEU A 234 -17.15 14.56 3.37
CA LEU A 234 -15.74 14.21 3.59
C LEU A 234 -15.17 14.75 4.91
N TYR A 235 -16.00 14.80 5.97
CA TYR A 235 -15.57 15.19 7.32
C TYR A 235 -15.25 13.94 8.16
N ILE A 236 -14.01 13.83 8.66
CA ILE A 236 -13.48 12.62 9.32
C ILE A 236 -13.52 12.69 10.86
N GLY A 237 -13.86 13.85 11.41
CA GLY A 237 -14.06 14.07 12.84
C GLY A 237 -13.88 15.52 13.27
N MET A 238 -14.03 15.76 14.57
CA MET A 238 -13.62 17.00 15.24
C MET A 238 -12.46 16.76 16.21
N GLY A 239 -11.71 17.83 16.48
CA GLY A 239 -10.59 17.82 17.40
C GLY A 239 -10.21 19.22 17.87
N THR A 240 -9.16 19.28 18.68
CA THR A 240 -8.59 20.52 19.22
C THR A 240 -7.33 20.90 18.43
N ALA A 241 -7.23 22.16 18.00
CA ALA A 241 -6.05 22.68 17.33
C ALA A 241 -4.87 22.77 18.32
N MET A 242 -3.81 21.99 18.07
CA MET A 242 -2.61 21.94 18.90
C MET A 242 -1.55 22.98 18.49
N LEU A 243 -1.75 23.61 17.32
CA LEU A 243 -0.93 24.68 16.76
C LEU A 243 -1.84 25.73 16.14
N SER A 244 -1.51 27.01 16.27
CA SER A 244 -2.16 28.04 15.47
C SER A 244 -1.86 27.87 13.98
N ARG A 245 -2.64 28.51 13.11
CA ARG A 245 -2.43 28.54 11.65
C ARG A 245 -0.99 28.93 11.29
N ALA A 246 -0.41 29.91 12.00
CA ALA A 246 0.98 30.29 11.81
C ALA A 246 1.96 29.17 12.17
N GLY A 247 1.69 28.39 13.23
CA GLY A 247 2.43 27.18 13.58
C GLY A 247 2.31 26.10 12.50
N MET A 248 1.08 25.69 12.16
CA MET A 248 0.79 24.61 11.20
C MET A 248 1.51 24.76 9.86
N PHE A 249 1.69 25.99 9.36
CA PHE A 249 2.35 26.21 8.07
C PHE A 249 3.85 26.54 8.15
N ARG A 250 4.38 26.90 9.33
CA ARG A 250 5.82 27.21 9.53
C ARG A 250 6.66 26.06 10.06
N VAL A 251 6.12 25.21 10.95
CA VAL A 251 6.89 24.08 11.51
C VAL A 251 6.88 22.88 10.55
N SER A 252 7.83 21.95 10.73
CA SER A 252 8.01 20.78 9.84
C SER A 252 7.44 19.48 10.39
N HIS A 253 7.09 19.44 11.68
CA HIS A 253 6.67 18.24 12.42
C HIS A 253 5.84 18.62 13.66
N GLY A 254 5.26 17.63 14.33
CA GLY A 254 4.34 17.81 15.46
C GLY A 254 2.88 17.54 15.10
N VAL A 255 2.04 17.40 16.13
CA VAL A 255 0.58 17.30 16.00
C VAL A 255 0.03 18.70 15.68
N ALA A 256 -0.87 18.80 14.70
CA ALA A 256 -1.59 20.02 14.35
C ALA A 256 -3.02 20.01 14.90
N VAL A 257 -3.70 18.85 14.87
CA VAL A 257 -5.01 18.65 15.51
C VAL A 257 -5.01 17.32 16.25
N ASP A 258 -5.45 17.35 17.51
CA ASP A 258 -5.75 16.18 18.33
C ASP A 258 -7.24 15.84 18.21
N LEU A 259 -7.59 14.70 17.62
CA LEU A 259 -8.99 14.33 17.36
C LEU A 259 -9.61 13.55 18.51
N SER A 260 -10.52 14.20 19.23
CA SER A 260 -11.32 13.63 20.33
C SER A 260 -12.60 12.93 19.84
N ASN A 261 -13.16 13.35 18.71
CA ASN A 261 -14.43 12.88 18.15
C ASN A 261 -14.25 12.39 16.70
N ARG A 262 -13.95 11.09 16.54
CA ARG A 262 -13.61 10.45 15.26
C ARG A 262 -14.78 9.67 14.66
N VAL A 263 -14.96 9.73 13.34
CA VAL A 263 -15.92 8.86 12.61
C VAL A 263 -15.58 7.38 12.80
N PHE A 264 -14.29 7.02 12.81
CA PHE A 264 -13.83 5.69 13.20
C PHE A 264 -12.93 5.78 14.43
N ARG A 265 -13.34 5.12 15.52
CA ARG A 265 -12.57 5.02 16.76
C ARG A 265 -11.71 3.77 16.68
N LEU A 266 -10.44 3.98 16.38
CA LEU A 266 -9.36 2.98 16.42
C LEU A 266 -8.22 3.62 17.22
N PRO A 267 -7.59 2.90 18.17
CA PRO A 267 -6.58 3.50 19.03
C PRO A 267 -5.26 3.72 18.26
N SER A 268 -4.50 4.73 18.68
CA SER A 268 -3.16 5.00 18.12
C SER A 268 -2.11 4.07 18.72
N PHE A 269 -1.22 3.56 17.86
CA PHE A 269 -0.11 2.66 18.24
C PHE A 269 1.28 3.27 17.94
N HIS A 270 1.37 4.61 17.85
CA HIS A 270 2.63 5.29 17.60
C HIS A 270 3.57 5.13 18.81
N SER A 271 4.75 4.53 18.60
CA SER A 271 5.73 4.20 19.64
C SER A 271 5.18 3.36 20.81
N VAL A 272 4.17 2.53 20.54
CA VAL A 272 3.61 1.56 21.50
C VAL A 272 4.31 0.21 21.31
N LEU A 273 5.00 -0.26 22.35
CA LEU A 273 5.65 -1.59 22.41
C LEU A 273 6.60 -1.87 21.23
N GLU A 274 7.45 -0.88 20.92
CA GLU A 274 8.43 -0.96 19.82
C GLU A 274 9.27 -2.25 19.88
N GLY A 275 9.39 -2.96 18.76
CA GLY A 275 10.09 -4.23 18.66
C GLY A 275 9.41 -5.44 19.32
N GLU A 276 8.44 -5.26 20.23
CA GLU A 276 7.59 -6.33 20.79
C GLU A 276 6.38 -6.64 19.88
N ILE A 277 5.86 -5.63 19.17
CA ILE A 277 4.70 -5.77 18.28
C ILE A 277 4.95 -5.16 16.90
N PHE A 278 4.17 -5.58 15.91
CA PHE A 278 4.16 -4.97 14.58
C PHE A 278 2.73 -4.92 14.00
N LEU A 279 2.30 -3.75 13.52
CA LEU A 279 0.97 -3.53 12.93
C LEU A 279 0.92 -4.11 11.52
N GLN A 280 0.09 -5.12 11.29
CA GLN A 280 0.07 -5.85 10.02
C GLN A 280 -1.30 -6.43 9.72
N ASN A 281 -1.86 -6.07 8.57
CA ASN A 281 -3.14 -6.60 8.09
C ASN A 281 -3.10 -8.14 8.05
N LEU A 282 -4.14 -8.80 8.58
CA LEU A 282 -4.23 -10.26 8.69
C LEU A 282 -3.80 -11.01 7.41
N PRO A 283 -4.26 -10.64 6.19
CA PRO A 283 -3.85 -11.35 4.97
C PRO A 283 -2.33 -11.34 4.70
N SER A 284 -1.62 -10.30 5.14
CA SER A 284 -0.16 -10.22 5.03
C SER A 284 0.57 -11.03 6.10
N ILE A 285 -0.10 -11.47 7.18
CA ILE A 285 0.42 -12.48 8.11
C ILE A 285 0.18 -13.88 7.50
N VAL A 286 -1.01 -14.11 6.95
CA VAL A 286 -1.36 -15.37 6.26
C VAL A 286 -0.44 -15.66 5.08
N ALA A 287 0.01 -14.64 4.33
CA ALA A 287 0.99 -14.82 3.26
C ALA A 287 2.35 -15.37 3.75
N ALA A 288 2.78 -15.01 4.97
CA ALA A 288 4.01 -15.54 5.57
C ALA A 288 3.81 -16.98 6.10
N HIS A 289 2.61 -17.33 6.57
CA HIS A 289 2.24 -18.71 6.92
C HIS A 289 2.09 -19.62 5.71
N ALA A 290 1.50 -19.13 4.61
CA ALA A 290 1.37 -19.90 3.37
C ALA A 290 2.73 -20.30 2.80
N LEU A 291 3.78 -19.50 3.03
CA LEU A 291 5.17 -19.82 2.67
C LEU A 291 5.73 -21.00 3.48
N ASP A 292 5.18 -21.26 4.67
CA ASP A 292 5.52 -22.38 5.56
C ASP A 292 7.04 -22.50 5.83
N PRO A 293 7.71 -21.44 6.33
CA PRO A 293 9.16 -21.36 6.41
C PRO A 293 9.72 -22.18 7.58
N GLN A 294 10.71 -23.04 7.33
CA GLN A 294 11.30 -23.89 8.37
C GLN A 294 12.61 -23.30 8.91
N LYS A 295 12.98 -23.73 10.12
CA LYS A 295 14.26 -23.41 10.77
C LYS A 295 15.45 -23.88 9.92
N GLY A 296 16.46 -23.03 9.80
CA GLY A 296 17.70 -23.30 9.07
C GLY A 296 17.60 -23.13 7.55
N GLU A 297 16.42 -22.84 6.99
CA GLU A 297 16.24 -22.66 5.55
C GLU A 297 16.76 -21.32 5.03
N ARG A 298 16.98 -21.28 3.72
CA ARG A 298 17.42 -20.10 2.96
C ARG A 298 16.29 -19.54 2.12
N ILE A 299 15.78 -18.37 2.50
CA ILE A 299 14.54 -17.78 1.96
C ILE A 299 14.81 -16.43 1.29
N LEU A 300 14.14 -16.15 0.17
CA LEU A 300 14.17 -14.85 -0.52
C LEU A 300 12.84 -14.11 -0.38
N ASP A 301 12.87 -12.87 0.08
CA ASP A 301 11.78 -11.90 -0.05
C ASP A 301 12.17 -10.88 -1.13
N MET A 302 11.56 -11.00 -2.32
CA MET A 302 11.99 -10.26 -3.53
C MET A 302 11.64 -8.77 -3.54
N CYS A 303 10.70 -8.35 -2.69
CA CYS A 303 10.09 -7.02 -2.70
C CYS A 303 9.82 -6.51 -1.27
N ALA A 304 10.77 -6.80 -0.38
CA ALA A 304 10.58 -6.88 1.07
C ALA A 304 9.99 -5.63 1.76
N ALA A 305 10.30 -4.43 1.27
CA ALA A 305 10.12 -3.21 2.06
C ALA A 305 8.65 -2.76 2.20
N PRO A 306 8.17 -2.50 3.43
CA PRO A 306 8.96 -2.07 4.59
C PRO A 306 9.47 -3.18 5.55
N GLY A 307 9.35 -4.46 5.21
CA GLY A 307 9.90 -5.58 5.98
C GLY A 307 8.90 -6.35 6.84
N GLY A 308 7.60 -6.01 6.74
CA GLY A 308 6.54 -6.61 7.57
C GLY A 308 6.33 -8.10 7.33
N LYS A 309 6.49 -8.59 6.08
CA LYS A 309 6.45 -10.02 5.77
C LYS A 309 7.78 -10.70 6.08
N THR A 310 8.89 -10.09 5.71
CA THR A 310 10.27 -10.51 6.02
C THR A 310 10.46 -10.83 7.51
N THR A 311 10.07 -9.90 8.39
CA THR A 311 10.15 -10.08 9.85
C THR A 311 9.05 -11.01 10.41
N ALA A 312 8.00 -11.34 9.63
CA ALA A 312 7.07 -12.40 10.01
C ALA A 312 7.68 -13.78 9.74
N ILE A 313 8.34 -13.95 8.59
CA ILE A 313 9.08 -15.17 8.21
C ILE A 313 10.17 -15.46 9.25
N ALA A 314 10.99 -14.46 9.61
CA ALA A 314 12.03 -14.60 10.63
C ALA A 314 11.49 -15.10 11.99
N ILE A 315 10.33 -14.57 12.42
CA ILE A 315 9.71 -14.93 13.70
C ILE A 315 9.06 -16.32 13.66
N LEU A 316 8.64 -16.80 12.49
CA LEU A 316 8.23 -18.20 12.28
C LEU A 316 9.45 -19.15 12.32
N MET A 317 10.55 -18.77 11.66
CA MET A 317 11.84 -19.46 11.70
C MET A 317 12.57 -19.36 13.05
N LYS A 318 12.03 -18.62 14.04
CA LYS A 318 12.66 -18.33 15.34
C LYS A 318 14.07 -17.72 15.24
N ASP A 319 14.28 -16.90 14.20
CA ASP A 319 15.56 -16.28 13.83
C ASP A 319 16.68 -17.27 13.46
N GLU A 320 16.34 -18.54 13.17
CA GLU A 320 17.28 -19.59 12.76
C GLU A 320 17.21 -19.81 11.23
N GLY A 321 18.24 -19.41 10.48
CA GLY A 321 18.35 -19.62 9.02
C GLY A 321 18.95 -18.41 8.30
N GLU A 322 18.65 -18.24 7.01
CA GLU A 322 19.01 -17.04 6.22
C GLU A 322 17.79 -16.49 5.49
N ILE A 323 17.46 -15.21 5.70
CA ILE A 323 16.44 -14.50 4.91
C ILE A 323 17.11 -13.37 4.13
N VAL A 324 17.12 -13.49 2.81
CA VAL A 324 17.54 -12.40 1.92
C VAL A 324 16.35 -11.49 1.65
N ALA A 325 16.47 -10.22 2.05
CA ALA A 325 15.43 -9.20 1.86
C ALA A 325 15.85 -8.20 0.78
N ALA A 326 15.19 -8.23 -0.37
CA ALA A 326 15.51 -7.41 -1.53
C ALA A 326 14.53 -6.25 -1.73
N ASP A 327 15.03 -5.05 -2.03
CA ASP A 327 14.24 -3.98 -2.66
C ASP A 327 15.10 -3.14 -3.62
N ARG A 328 14.45 -2.56 -4.63
CA ARG A 328 15.06 -1.73 -5.68
C ARG A 328 15.53 -0.36 -5.17
N SER A 329 14.85 0.20 -4.17
CA SER A 329 15.11 1.52 -3.61
C SER A 329 16.02 1.45 -2.39
N HIS A 330 17.06 2.29 -2.35
CA HIS A 330 18.03 2.27 -1.23
C HIS A 330 17.35 2.57 0.11
N ASN A 331 16.50 3.59 0.17
CA ASN A 331 15.80 4.00 1.38
C ASN A 331 14.87 2.88 1.88
N LYS A 332 14.15 2.22 0.96
CA LYS A 332 13.31 1.06 1.27
C LYS A 332 14.09 -0.10 1.88
N VAL A 333 15.34 -0.34 1.44
CA VAL A 333 16.22 -1.33 2.07
C VAL A 333 16.65 -0.88 3.47
N LEU A 334 16.90 0.42 3.70
CA LEU A 334 17.18 0.96 5.04
C LEU A 334 15.96 0.84 5.97
N ASP A 335 14.74 0.99 5.46
CA ASP A 335 13.50 0.80 6.23
C ASP A 335 13.41 -0.66 6.75
N VAL A 336 13.74 -1.65 5.91
CA VAL A 336 13.83 -3.07 6.31
C VAL A 336 14.95 -3.30 7.32
N GLN A 337 16.13 -2.70 7.13
CA GLN A 337 17.23 -2.79 8.09
C GLN A 337 16.83 -2.25 9.47
N LYS A 338 16.19 -1.07 9.51
CA LYS A 338 15.71 -0.47 10.75
C LYS A 338 14.70 -1.39 11.44
N LEU A 339 13.70 -1.88 10.69
CA LEU A 339 12.68 -2.76 11.26
C LEU A 339 13.27 -4.09 11.77
N SER A 340 14.26 -4.68 11.08
CA SER A 340 14.95 -5.88 11.58
C SER A 340 15.67 -5.62 12.90
N ALA A 341 16.40 -4.50 13.01
CA ALA A 341 17.10 -4.11 14.23
C ALA A 341 16.13 -3.81 15.39
N GLU A 342 15.04 -3.09 15.12
CA GLU A 342 13.96 -2.79 16.08
C GLU A 342 13.30 -4.07 16.60
N MET A 343 12.94 -4.99 15.69
CA MET A 343 12.42 -6.31 16.03
C MET A 343 13.47 -7.25 16.65
N GLY A 344 14.76 -6.88 16.63
CA GLY A 344 15.87 -7.65 17.20
C GLY A 344 16.15 -8.97 16.47
N LEU A 345 16.02 -8.97 15.14
CA LEU A 345 16.16 -10.15 14.28
C LEU A 345 17.48 -10.10 13.52
N THR A 346 18.19 -11.22 13.50
CA THR A 346 19.58 -11.37 13.02
C THR A 346 19.70 -12.19 11.75
N CYS A 347 18.72 -13.05 11.41
CA CYS A 347 18.79 -13.89 10.20
C CYS A 347 18.51 -13.11 8.89
N ILE A 348 18.10 -11.84 8.97
CA ILE A 348 17.69 -11.02 7.82
C ILE A 348 18.89 -10.28 7.21
N THR A 349 19.37 -10.76 6.06
CA THR A 349 20.36 -10.07 5.22
C THR A 349 19.66 -9.21 4.16
N THR A 350 19.72 -7.90 4.32
CA THR A 350 19.08 -6.94 3.39
C THR A 350 19.99 -6.60 2.19
N CYS A 351 19.44 -6.53 0.98
CA CYS A 351 20.18 -6.12 -0.22
C CYS A 351 19.40 -5.14 -1.12
N LYS A 352 20.14 -4.25 -1.79
CA LYS A 352 19.61 -3.43 -2.88
C LYS A 352 19.74 -4.20 -4.19
N LEU A 353 18.60 -4.57 -4.77
CA LEU A 353 18.50 -5.40 -5.98
C LEU A 353 17.23 -5.04 -6.75
N ASP A 354 17.30 -5.03 -8.09
CA ASP A 354 16.11 -4.88 -8.94
C ASP A 354 15.49 -6.27 -9.14
N ALA A 355 14.22 -6.46 -8.74
CA ALA A 355 13.55 -7.77 -8.78
C ALA A 355 13.49 -8.40 -10.19
N LEU A 356 13.66 -7.59 -11.25
CA LEU A 356 13.77 -8.04 -12.64
C LEU A 356 15.18 -8.54 -13.03
N LYS A 357 16.16 -8.44 -12.13
CA LYS A 357 17.56 -8.79 -12.32
C LYS A 357 18.11 -9.61 -11.14
N SER A 358 17.23 -10.37 -10.48
CA SER A 358 17.60 -11.15 -9.30
C SER A 358 18.35 -12.44 -9.63
N VAL A 359 18.29 -12.93 -10.87
CA VAL A 359 19.09 -14.08 -11.34
C VAL A 359 20.43 -13.60 -11.89
N CYS A 360 21.52 -14.16 -11.37
CA CYS A 360 22.88 -14.04 -11.93
C CYS A 360 23.26 -15.37 -12.61
N LEU A 361 23.67 -15.32 -13.88
CA LEU A 361 24.09 -16.50 -14.63
C LEU A 361 25.60 -16.78 -14.45
N PRO A 362 26.06 -18.05 -14.58
CA PRO A 362 27.47 -18.42 -14.36
C PRO A 362 28.47 -17.62 -15.21
N ASN A 363 28.13 -17.30 -16.46
CA ASN A 363 29.00 -16.56 -17.37
C ASN A 363 29.35 -15.13 -16.87
N THR A 364 28.63 -14.60 -15.88
CA THR A 364 28.95 -13.32 -15.22
C THR A 364 29.87 -13.41 -14.00
N LEU A 365 30.36 -14.61 -13.64
CA LEU A 365 31.43 -14.80 -12.63
C LEU A 365 32.84 -14.75 -13.24
N ASN A 366 33.03 -15.14 -14.49
CA ASN A 366 34.35 -15.30 -15.11
C ASN A 366 35.11 -13.97 -15.36
N ASP A 367 34.46 -12.83 -15.11
CA ASP A 367 35.01 -11.47 -15.22
C ASP A 367 35.57 -10.95 -13.88
N LEU A 368 35.87 -11.86 -12.93
CA LEU A 368 36.29 -11.56 -11.55
C LEU A 368 37.38 -12.51 -11.01
N THR A 369 38.39 -12.83 -11.83
CA THR A 369 39.63 -13.53 -11.39
C THR A 369 40.87 -12.64 -11.37
N THR A 370 40.71 -11.38 -10.94
CA THR A 370 41.83 -10.53 -10.46
C THR A 370 41.81 -10.47 -8.93
N PRO A 371 42.70 -11.20 -8.23
CA PRO A 371 42.77 -11.15 -6.78
C PRO A 371 43.39 -9.83 -6.31
N VAL A 372 42.60 -8.99 -5.64
CA VAL A 372 43.12 -7.81 -4.92
C VAL A 372 43.68 -8.28 -3.59
N ASN A 373 44.89 -8.86 -3.62
CA ASN A 373 45.65 -9.22 -2.43
C ASN A 373 46.13 -7.96 -1.70
N GLY A 374 45.26 -7.39 -0.87
CA GLY A 374 45.60 -6.35 0.10
C GLY A 374 46.32 -6.90 1.34
N GLU A 375 47.31 -7.79 1.16
CA GLU A 375 48.07 -8.35 2.28
C GLU A 375 49.14 -7.35 2.76
N ASN A 376 48.78 -6.56 3.77
CA ASN A 376 49.75 -5.74 4.51
C ASN A 376 50.37 -6.58 5.64
N SER A 377 51.09 -7.65 5.26
CA SER A 377 51.79 -8.56 6.18
C SER A 377 53.24 -8.12 6.36
N GLY A 378 53.51 -7.37 7.43
CA GLY A 378 54.87 -7.01 7.82
C GLY A 378 55.67 -8.25 8.23
N SER A 379 56.58 -8.72 7.37
CA SER A 379 57.50 -9.81 7.68
C SER A 379 58.94 -9.31 7.80
N ILE A 380 59.61 -9.72 8.87
CA ILE A 380 61.01 -9.39 9.14
C ILE A 380 61.89 -10.29 8.26
N THR A 381 62.64 -9.71 7.34
CA THR A 381 63.64 -10.42 6.53
C THR A 381 65.05 -10.07 6.99
N SER A 382 65.62 -10.91 7.86
CA SER A 382 67.05 -10.89 8.16
C SER A 382 67.84 -11.58 7.04
N ARG A 383 68.76 -10.86 6.38
CA ARG A 383 69.84 -11.51 5.61
C ARG A 383 71.06 -10.61 5.38
N SER A 384 72.23 -11.20 5.63
CA SER A 384 73.53 -11.00 4.96
C SER A 384 73.91 -9.61 4.45
N GLU A 385 74.75 -8.93 5.24
CA GLU A 385 76.15 -8.59 4.90
C GLU A 385 76.54 -7.80 3.63
N LEU A 386 77.56 -6.95 3.85
CA LEU A 386 78.59 -6.44 2.94
C LEU A 386 78.26 -5.30 1.95
N SER A 387 78.95 -4.17 2.22
CA SER A 387 79.42 -3.13 1.28
C SER A 387 78.39 -2.23 0.58
N SER A 388 78.68 -0.96 0.28
CA SER A 388 79.68 -0.03 0.84
C SER A 388 79.42 1.38 0.27
N ASN A 389 79.40 2.40 1.14
CA ASN A 389 79.50 3.83 0.78
C ASN A 389 78.29 4.34 -0.07
N GLU A 390 78.00 5.64 -0.21
CA GLU A 390 78.59 6.85 0.38
C GLU A 390 77.52 7.94 0.62
N GLU A 391 77.97 9.13 1.01
CA GLU A 391 77.25 10.38 1.29
C GLU A 391 76.16 10.78 0.25
N MET A 392 74.96 11.28 0.59
CA MET A 392 74.49 12.38 1.48
C MET A 392 74.23 13.70 0.73
N ALA A 393 73.27 14.50 1.23
CA ALA A 393 72.86 15.85 0.78
C ALA A 393 72.07 15.94 -0.56
N SER A 394 71.14 16.89 -0.76
CA SER A 394 70.40 17.77 0.17
C SER A 394 69.24 18.52 -0.54
N ALA A 395 68.29 19.07 0.23
CA ALA A 395 67.41 20.23 -0.03
C ALA A 395 66.66 20.36 -1.40
N ALA A 396 65.33 20.46 -1.52
CA ALA A 396 64.26 21.20 -0.80
C ALA A 396 63.97 22.65 -1.29
N SER A 397 62.84 22.81 -2.00
CA SER A 397 62.02 24.05 -2.19
C SER A 397 60.71 23.62 -2.91
N LYS A 398 59.47 23.95 -2.50
CA LYS A 398 58.75 25.20 -2.16
C LYS A 398 58.11 25.93 -3.35
N GLY A 399 56.78 26.03 -3.33
CA GLY A 399 55.96 27.09 -3.96
C GLY A 399 55.43 26.80 -5.38
N SER A 400 54.29 27.37 -5.82
CA SER A 400 53.26 28.15 -5.09
C SER A 400 51.92 28.17 -5.88
N GLU A 401 50.90 28.87 -5.36
CA GLU A 401 49.54 28.99 -5.91
C GLU A 401 49.44 29.76 -7.25
N ALA A 402 48.34 29.57 -7.99
CA ALA A 402 47.36 30.64 -8.31
C ALA A 402 46.19 30.18 -9.23
N ASP A 403 45.03 30.83 -9.13
CA ASP A 403 43.81 30.60 -9.92
C ASP A 403 43.82 31.14 -11.36
N LYS A 404 42.85 30.69 -12.18
CA LYS A 404 42.05 31.59 -13.04
C LYS A 404 40.74 30.99 -13.59
N LEU A 405 39.75 31.86 -13.78
CA LEU A 405 38.48 31.67 -14.50
C LEU A 405 38.54 32.39 -15.87
N CYS A 406 37.73 31.94 -16.84
CA CYS A 406 36.97 32.79 -17.79
C CYS A 406 36.21 31.97 -18.86
N GLU A 407 35.28 32.65 -19.54
CA GLU A 407 34.30 32.18 -20.52
C GLU A 407 34.54 32.90 -21.89
N GLU A 408 33.79 32.78 -23.00
CA GLU A 408 32.52 32.12 -23.35
C GLU A 408 32.45 31.90 -24.89
N ASN A 409 31.51 31.07 -25.38
CA ASN A 409 31.08 30.91 -26.80
C ASN A 409 32.04 30.21 -27.79
N GLY A 410 31.59 29.51 -28.85
CA GLY A 410 30.24 28.98 -29.14
C GLY A 410 29.83 28.95 -30.64
N SER A 411 29.77 27.78 -31.30
CA SER A 411 29.04 27.59 -32.58
C SER A 411 28.81 26.12 -33.01
N THR A 412 27.53 25.76 -33.17
CA THR A 412 26.88 24.91 -34.21
C THR A 412 27.63 23.78 -34.94
N GLU A 413 27.15 22.53 -34.79
CA GLU A 413 26.72 21.67 -35.93
C GLU A 413 25.82 20.49 -35.45
N GLN A 414 25.06 19.86 -36.37
CA GLN A 414 24.20 18.68 -36.12
C GLN A 414 24.62 17.52 -37.03
N PRO A 415 24.31 16.26 -36.64
CA PRO A 415 23.32 15.54 -37.44
C PRO A 415 22.26 14.77 -36.62
N ASN A 416 21.18 14.36 -37.31
CA ASN A 416 20.02 13.67 -36.73
C ASN A 416 20.23 12.17 -36.49
N GLY A 417 19.51 11.64 -35.49
CA GLY A 417 19.32 10.20 -35.24
C GLY A 417 18.33 10.01 -34.08
N GLY A 418 17.04 9.88 -34.39
CA GLY A 418 15.96 10.06 -33.39
C GLY A 418 15.33 8.76 -32.89
N ASP A 419 15.17 8.66 -31.56
CA ASP A 419 14.25 7.75 -30.89
C ASP A 419 13.04 8.54 -30.33
N ASN A 420 11.82 8.18 -30.73
CA ASN A 420 10.60 8.89 -30.33
C ASN A 420 10.15 8.52 -28.91
N VAL A 421 10.77 9.15 -27.91
CA VAL A 421 10.31 9.09 -26.50
C VAL A 421 8.97 9.82 -26.37
N SER A 422 7.98 9.17 -25.74
CA SER A 422 6.65 9.76 -25.59
C SER A 422 6.65 10.94 -24.60
N GLN A 423 5.81 11.95 -24.84
CA GLN A 423 5.63 13.07 -23.89
C GLN A 423 5.10 12.60 -22.52
N ALA A 424 4.42 11.45 -22.46
CA ALA A 424 3.97 10.86 -21.20
C ALA A 424 5.12 10.37 -20.30
N ASP A 425 6.22 9.89 -20.88
CA ASP A 425 7.41 9.46 -20.13
C ASP A 425 8.20 10.68 -19.61
N MET A 426 8.22 11.78 -20.35
CA MET A 426 8.76 13.06 -19.86
C MET A 426 7.94 13.63 -18.70
N ARG A 427 6.60 13.57 -18.76
CA ARG A 427 5.72 14.00 -17.66
C ARG A 427 6.03 13.24 -16.35
N LYS A 428 6.24 11.92 -16.40
CA LYS A 428 6.62 11.10 -15.22
C LYS A 428 7.95 11.51 -14.58
N ASN A 429 8.92 12.01 -15.35
CA ASN A 429 10.18 12.53 -14.79
C ASN A 429 10.02 13.94 -14.19
N LYS A 430 9.21 14.83 -14.78
CA LYS A 430 8.90 16.15 -14.17
C LYS A 430 8.17 16.01 -12.83
N GLY A 431 7.24 15.06 -12.70
CA GLY A 431 6.51 14.80 -11.46
C GLY A 431 7.40 14.46 -10.24
N ARG A 432 8.62 13.96 -10.46
CA ARG A 432 9.57 13.67 -9.37
C ARG A 432 10.20 14.90 -8.71
N LEU A 433 10.10 16.09 -9.31
CA LEU A 433 10.79 17.30 -8.86
C LEU A 433 9.97 18.21 -7.91
N ARG A 434 8.69 17.89 -7.61
CA ARG A 434 7.88 18.65 -6.64
C ARG A 434 7.86 18.09 -5.21
N ASN A 435 8.44 16.90 -4.97
CA ASN A 435 8.83 16.52 -3.61
C ASN A 435 10.11 17.27 -3.25
N GLY A 436 10.04 18.16 -2.26
CA GLY A 436 11.19 18.95 -1.79
C GLY A 436 12.36 18.06 -1.36
N ARG A 437 13.60 18.59 -1.45
CA ARG A 437 14.85 17.86 -1.15
C ARG A 437 14.76 17.10 0.18
N GLY A 438 14.51 15.79 0.12
CA GLY A 438 14.52 14.90 1.28
C GLY A 438 15.91 14.90 1.89
N ARG A 439 16.08 15.60 3.01
CA ARG A 439 17.41 15.97 3.51
C ARG A 439 18.02 14.79 4.26
N THR A 440 19.19 14.36 3.80
CA THR A 440 19.93 13.20 4.30
C THR A 440 20.48 13.45 5.70
N GLN A 441 19.79 12.96 6.73
CA GLN A 441 20.34 12.76 8.08
C GLN A 441 19.88 11.41 8.65
N SER A 442 20.50 10.35 8.15
CA SER A 442 20.63 9.06 8.82
C SER A 442 22.10 8.66 8.80
N GLN A 443 22.59 8.01 9.86
CA GLN A 443 23.97 7.52 9.89
C GLN A 443 24.18 6.46 8.80
N GLY A 444 25.38 6.43 8.20
CA GLY A 444 25.64 5.87 6.88
C GLY A 444 25.63 4.34 6.74
N GLY A 445 24.50 3.69 7.00
CA GLY A 445 24.28 2.28 6.68
C GLY A 445 24.40 2.01 5.18
N ARG A 446 25.51 1.40 4.75
CA ARG A 446 25.75 1.06 3.34
C ARG A 446 25.05 -0.26 3.00
N ALA A 447 23.79 -0.17 2.56
CA ALA A 447 23.04 -1.31 2.06
C ALA A 447 23.82 -2.05 0.94
N GLY A 448 24.02 -3.36 1.11
CA GLY A 448 24.77 -4.19 0.16
C GLY A 448 24.11 -4.20 -1.22
N LYS A 449 24.90 -3.95 -2.28
CA LYS A 449 24.45 -4.14 -3.67
C LYS A 449 24.74 -5.58 -4.08
N SER A 450 23.70 -6.33 -4.46
CA SER A 450 23.88 -7.66 -5.05
C SER A 450 24.00 -7.55 -6.59
N LYS A 451 24.74 -8.50 -7.21
CA LYS A 451 24.70 -8.72 -8.67
C LYS A 451 23.53 -9.65 -9.10
N GLY A 452 22.74 -10.14 -8.14
CA GLY A 452 21.80 -11.25 -8.30
C GLY A 452 22.32 -12.53 -7.63
N PHE A 453 21.54 -13.60 -7.73
CA PHE A 453 21.80 -14.90 -7.10
C PHE A 453 21.76 -16.01 -8.15
N PRO A 454 22.50 -17.12 -7.98
CA PRO A 454 22.44 -18.24 -8.91
C PRO A 454 21.04 -18.89 -8.92
N PRO A 455 20.62 -19.54 -10.02
CA PRO A 455 19.38 -20.32 -10.06
C PRO A 455 19.32 -21.41 -8.99
N ASN A 456 18.11 -21.78 -8.57
CA ASN A 456 17.82 -22.83 -7.58
C ASN A 456 18.52 -22.65 -6.20
N SER A 457 18.83 -21.40 -5.81
CA SER A 457 19.63 -21.09 -4.60
C SER A 457 18.82 -20.77 -3.34
N PHE A 458 17.50 -20.86 -3.40
CA PHE A 458 16.61 -20.63 -2.26
C PHE A 458 15.63 -21.78 -2.09
N ASP A 459 15.41 -22.20 -0.84
CA ASP A 459 14.44 -23.22 -0.46
C ASP A 459 13.02 -22.72 -0.66
N ARG A 460 12.82 -21.43 -0.38
CA ARG A 460 11.53 -20.74 -0.49
C ARG A 460 11.70 -19.32 -1.03
N VAL A 461 10.73 -18.87 -1.82
CA VAL A 461 10.70 -17.50 -2.36
C VAL A 461 9.32 -16.88 -2.10
N LEU A 462 9.32 -15.70 -1.50
CA LEU A 462 8.18 -14.80 -1.43
C LEU A 462 8.32 -13.70 -2.48
N LEU A 463 7.28 -13.55 -3.30
CA LEU A 463 7.08 -12.45 -4.22
C LEU A 463 5.81 -11.67 -3.81
N ASP A 464 5.97 -10.79 -2.82
CA ASP A 464 4.95 -9.79 -2.45
C ASP A 464 5.01 -8.62 -3.44
N ALA A 465 4.36 -8.78 -4.59
CA ALA A 465 4.68 -7.97 -5.75
C ALA A 465 4.13 -6.53 -5.68
N PRO A 466 4.88 -5.51 -6.13
CA PRO A 466 4.35 -4.16 -6.28
C PRO A 466 3.17 -4.18 -7.27
N CYS A 467 2.04 -3.65 -6.81
CA CYS A 467 0.73 -3.75 -7.44
C CYS A 467 -0.02 -2.42 -7.39
N SER A 468 -1.14 -2.32 -8.12
CA SER A 468 -2.06 -1.16 -8.10
C SER A 468 -2.68 -0.84 -6.72
N ALA A 469 -2.50 -1.75 -5.75
CA ALA A 469 -2.91 -1.59 -4.36
C ALA A 469 -4.40 -1.22 -4.16
N LEU A 470 -5.26 -1.64 -5.08
CA LEU A 470 -6.71 -1.33 -5.07
C LEU A 470 -7.46 -1.94 -3.88
N GLY A 471 -6.87 -2.92 -3.18
CA GLY A 471 -7.47 -3.54 -2.00
C GLY A 471 -7.21 -2.81 -0.68
N LEU A 472 -6.32 -1.82 -0.64
CA LEU A 472 -5.99 -1.12 0.61
C LEU A 472 -7.19 -0.35 1.19
N ARG A 473 -7.29 -0.32 2.53
CA ARG A 473 -8.38 0.32 3.29
C ARG A 473 -7.85 1.25 4.39
N PRO A 474 -8.56 2.35 4.69
CA PRO A 474 -9.57 2.97 3.83
C PRO A 474 -8.90 3.52 2.56
N ARG A 475 -9.71 3.68 1.51
CA ARG A 475 -9.34 4.29 0.24
C ARG A 475 -10.42 5.28 -0.15
N LEU A 476 -10.05 6.55 -0.30
CA LEU A 476 -11.03 7.60 -0.63
C LEU A 476 -11.07 7.94 -2.13
N PHE A 477 -10.10 7.46 -2.93
CA PHE A 477 -9.93 7.84 -4.32
C PHE A 477 -9.49 6.67 -5.22
N ALA A 478 -10.03 6.58 -6.44
CA ALA A 478 -9.71 5.52 -7.40
C ALA A 478 -9.36 5.97 -8.84
N GLY A 479 -9.56 7.24 -9.22
CA GLY A 479 -9.45 7.72 -10.61
C GLY A 479 -8.06 7.69 -11.29
N LEU A 480 -6.99 7.27 -10.59
CA LEU A 480 -5.64 7.17 -11.17
C LEU A 480 -5.43 5.97 -12.11
N GLU A 481 -6.19 4.89 -11.91
CA GLU A 481 -5.96 3.65 -12.65
C GLU A 481 -6.86 3.60 -13.89
N THR A 482 -6.28 3.09 -14.98
CA THR A 482 -6.97 2.80 -16.24
C THR A 482 -6.83 1.30 -16.53
N VAL A 483 -7.71 0.75 -17.37
CA VAL A 483 -7.61 -0.66 -17.80
C VAL A 483 -6.21 -0.99 -18.37
N ILE A 484 -5.57 -0.02 -19.02
CA ILE A 484 -4.20 -0.15 -19.57
C ILE A 484 -3.15 -0.18 -18.45
N SER A 485 -3.24 0.67 -17.42
CA SER A 485 -2.29 0.61 -16.28
C SER A 485 -2.45 -0.67 -15.47
N LEU A 486 -3.69 -1.12 -15.23
CA LEU A 486 -4.02 -2.37 -14.56
C LEU A 486 -3.43 -3.60 -15.28
N ARG A 487 -3.61 -3.71 -16.60
CA ARG A 487 -2.99 -4.77 -17.43
C ARG A 487 -1.45 -4.67 -17.44
N ASN A 488 -0.90 -3.47 -17.37
CA ASN A 488 0.56 -3.27 -17.34
C ASN A 488 1.19 -3.63 -15.98
N HIS A 489 0.50 -3.45 -14.85
CA HIS A 489 0.95 -3.98 -13.56
C HIS A 489 1.09 -5.51 -13.61
N GLY A 490 0.07 -6.23 -14.10
CA GLY A 490 0.12 -7.69 -14.28
C GLY A 490 1.25 -8.15 -15.20
N ARG A 491 1.46 -7.46 -16.34
CA ARG A 491 2.59 -7.69 -17.25
C ARG A 491 3.96 -7.46 -16.60
N TYR A 492 4.08 -6.51 -15.67
CA TYR A 492 5.31 -6.25 -14.92
C TYR A 492 5.55 -7.35 -13.86
N GLN A 493 4.50 -7.78 -13.16
CA GLN A 493 4.54 -8.85 -12.16
C GLN A 493 4.95 -10.20 -12.74
N ARG A 494 4.42 -10.57 -13.91
CA ARG A 494 4.84 -11.78 -14.64
C ARG A 494 6.37 -11.84 -14.85
N LYS A 495 7.03 -10.71 -15.13
CA LYS A 495 8.51 -10.65 -15.29
C LYS A 495 9.28 -10.81 -13.97
N MET A 496 8.71 -10.44 -12.82
CA MET A 496 9.31 -10.73 -11.51
C MET A 496 9.05 -12.18 -11.08
N PHE A 497 7.88 -12.74 -11.43
CA PHE A 497 7.55 -14.14 -11.23
C PHE A 497 8.51 -15.05 -12.01
N ASP A 498 8.84 -14.69 -13.26
CA ASP A 498 9.85 -15.36 -14.08
C ASP A 498 11.23 -15.46 -13.40
N GLN A 499 11.61 -14.45 -12.61
CA GLN A 499 12.86 -14.46 -11.83
C GLN A 499 12.71 -15.32 -10.56
N ALA A 500 11.57 -15.24 -9.87
CA ALA A 500 11.26 -16.04 -8.69
C ALA A 500 11.36 -17.56 -8.98
N VAL A 501 10.78 -17.99 -10.11
CA VAL A 501 10.76 -19.40 -10.58
C VAL A 501 12.15 -19.95 -10.90
N GLN A 502 13.08 -19.08 -11.31
CA GLN A 502 14.49 -19.47 -11.53
C GLN A 502 15.26 -19.60 -10.21
N LEU A 503 14.92 -18.81 -9.18
CA LEU A 503 15.65 -18.75 -7.91
C LEU A 503 15.22 -19.81 -6.90
N VAL A 504 13.94 -20.17 -6.86
CA VAL A 504 13.43 -21.28 -6.02
C VAL A 504 13.97 -22.63 -6.50
N ARG A 505 14.44 -23.48 -5.59
CA ARG A 505 14.95 -24.83 -5.90
C ARG A 505 13.85 -25.81 -6.35
N VAL A 506 14.25 -26.93 -6.95
CA VAL A 506 13.39 -28.11 -7.12
C VAL A 506 12.99 -28.64 -5.74
N GLY A 507 11.71 -28.94 -5.54
CA GLY A 507 11.13 -29.26 -4.23
C GLY A 507 10.97 -28.05 -3.30
N GLY A 508 11.19 -26.83 -3.78
CA GLY A 508 10.97 -25.59 -3.04
C GLY A 508 9.53 -25.06 -3.13
N ILE A 509 9.26 -24.00 -2.37
CA ILE A 509 7.95 -23.31 -2.35
C ILE A 509 8.09 -21.88 -2.88
N LEU A 510 7.15 -21.47 -3.74
CA LEU A 510 6.98 -20.08 -4.18
C LEU A 510 5.63 -19.56 -3.71
N VAL A 511 5.60 -18.45 -2.96
CA VAL A 511 4.37 -17.71 -2.66
C VAL A 511 4.36 -16.39 -3.40
N TYR A 512 3.25 -16.13 -4.07
CA TYR A 512 2.92 -14.86 -4.71
C TYR A 512 1.81 -14.16 -3.92
N SER A 513 1.98 -12.88 -3.59
CA SER A 513 0.94 -12.09 -2.94
C SER A 513 0.85 -10.65 -3.44
N THR A 514 -0.35 -10.07 -3.33
CA THR A 514 -0.64 -8.67 -3.68
C THR A 514 -1.67 -8.07 -2.72
N CYS A 515 -1.69 -6.75 -2.59
CA CYS A 515 -2.76 -5.99 -1.91
C CYS A 515 -3.75 -5.34 -2.89
N THR A 516 -4.04 -6.02 -4.00
CA THR A 516 -4.99 -5.54 -5.02
C THR A 516 -6.14 -6.51 -5.26
N ILE A 517 -7.27 -5.96 -5.70
CA ILE A 517 -8.45 -6.70 -6.18
C ILE A 517 -8.41 -6.96 -7.69
N ASN A 518 -7.37 -6.52 -8.40
CA ASN A 518 -7.24 -6.62 -9.85
C ASN A 518 -6.97 -8.06 -10.35
N PRO A 519 -7.87 -8.69 -11.14
CA PRO A 519 -7.64 -10.00 -11.74
C PRO A 519 -6.41 -10.07 -12.64
N SER A 520 -6.07 -9.01 -13.41
CA SER A 520 -4.85 -8.95 -14.23
C SER A 520 -3.55 -9.17 -13.44
N GLU A 521 -3.57 -8.82 -12.15
CA GLU A 521 -2.42 -8.89 -11.23
C GLU A 521 -2.45 -10.14 -10.34
N ASN A 522 -3.59 -10.84 -10.31
CA ASN A 522 -3.87 -11.94 -9.39
C ASN A 522 -4.07 -13.24 -10.18
N GLU A 523 -5.33 -13.58 -10.49
CA GLU A 523 -5.68 -14.82 -11.19
C GLU A 523 -5.04 -14.94 -12.57
N ALA A 524 -4.90 -13.83 -13.32
CA ALA A 524 -4.23 -13.81 -14.61
C ALA A 524 -2.69 -13.99 -14.51
N VAL A 525 -2.09 -13.79 -13.33
CA VAL A 525 -0.67 -14.11 -13.08
C VAL A 525 -0.52 -15.60 -12.72
N VAL A 526 -1.47 -16.16 -11.96
CA VAL A 526 -1.52 -17.60 -11.65
C VAL A 526 -1.75 -18.44 -12.91
N ARG A 527 -2.72 -18.07 -13.77
CA ARG A 527 -2.98 -18.73 -15.05
C ARG A 527 -1.73 -18.75 -15.94
N TYR A 528 -1.05 -17.60 -16.06
CA TYR A 528 0.22 -17.47 -16.77
C TYR A 528 1.31 -18.40 -16.22
N ALA A 529 1.46 -18.49 -14.90
CA ALA A 529 2.45 -19.36 -14.27
C ALA A 529 2.21 -20.83 -14.60
N LEU A 530 0.98 -21.32 -14.46
CA LEU A 530 0.59 -22.71 -14.75
C LEU A 530 0.61 -23.05 -16.25
N ASP A 531 0.37 -22.07 -17.12
CA ASP A 531 0.46 -22.27 -18.57
C ASP A 531 1.90 -22.29 -19.08
N LYS A 532 2.79 -21.49 -18.49
CA LYS A 532 4.20 -21.40 -18.88
C LYS A 532 5.12 -22.44 -18.22
N TYR A 533 4.92 -22.75 -16.94
CA TYR A 533 5.83 -23.56 -16.14
C TYR A 533 5.14 -24.86 -15.69
N LYS A 534 5.27 -25.93 -16.48
CA LYS A 534 4.58 -27.21 -16.25
C LYS A 534 5.03 -27.98 -14.99
N PHE A 535 6.18 -27.60 -14.45
CA PHE A 535 6.67 -28.10 -13.17
C PHE A 535 6.12 -27.32 -11.95
N LEU A 536 5.33 -26.27 -12.15
CA LEU A 536 4.62 -25.59 -11.05
C LEU A 536 3.21 -26.14 -10.92
N SER A 537 2.83 -26.50 -9.69
CA SER A 537 1.45 -26.80 -9.30
C SER A 537 1.01 -25.88 -8.18
N LEU A 538 -0.27 -25.49 -8.14
CA LEU A 538 -0.84 -24.81 -6.98
C LEU A 538 -0.87 -25.78 -5.79
N ALA A 539 -0.54 -25.27 -4.60
CA ALA A 539 -0.42 -26.05 -3.38
C ALA A 539 -1.40 -25.57 -2.30
N PRO A 540 -1.95 -26.46 -1.45
CA PRO A 540 -2.84 -26.07 -0.36
C PRO A 540 -2.17 -25.07 0.60
N GLN A 541 -2.97 -24.14 1.12
CA GLN A 541 -2.50 -23.06 1.98
C GLN A 541 -3.06 -23.24 3.40
N HIS A 542 -2.20 -23.04 4.40
CA HIS A 542 -2.57 -23.04 5.80
C HIS A 542 -2.09 -21.75 6.46
N PRO A 543 -2.89 -21.10 7.32
CA PRO A 543 -4.33 -21.32 7.49
C PRO A 543 -5.13 -20.90 6.23
N ARG A 544 -6.28 -21.54 6.02
CA ARG A 544 -7.27 -21.21 4.97
C ARG A 544 -8.31 -20.25 5.57
N ILE A 545 -8.27 -18.99 5.17
CA ILE A 545 -9.10 -17.90 5.72
C ILE A 545 -9.71 -17.06 4.59
N GLY A 546 -8.95 -16.79 3.53
CA GLY A 546 -9.48 -16.14 2.33
C GLY A 546 -10.42 -17.06 1.56
N GLY A 547 -11.38 -16.47 0.85
CA GLY A 547 -12.27 -17.18 -0.07
C GLY A 547 -11.58 -17.59 -1.38
N PRO A 548 -12.32 -18.21 -2.31
CA PRO A 548 -11.80 -18.66 -3.59
C PRO A 548 -11.37 -17.50 -4.51
N GLY A 549 -10.51 -17.82 -5.48
CA GLY A 549 -10.19 -16.92 -6.60
C GLY A 549 -11.29 -16.82 -7.66
N LEU A 550 -11.11 -15.93 -8.64
CA LEU A 550 -12.01 -15.78 -9.79
C LEU A 550 -11.70 -16.78 -10.90
N VAL A 551 -12.75 -17.45 -11.37
CA VAL A 551 -12.74 -18.41 -12.49
C VAL A 551 -13.20 -17.72 -13.78
N GLY A 552 -12.67 -18.15 -14.92
CA GLY A 552 -13.14 -17.71 -16.24
C GLY A 552 -12.17 -16.76 -16.94
N ARG A 553 -12.68 -15.69 -17.56
CA ARG A 553 -11.89 -14.78 -18.39
C ARG A 553 -12.57 -13.44 -18.64
N CYS A 554 -11.79 -12.44 -19.06
CA CYS A 554 -12.29 -11.18 -19.61
C CYS A 554 -11.79 -10.96 -21.04
N GLU A 555 -12.66 -10.46 -21.92
CA GLU A 555 -12.33 -10.03 -23.28
C GLU A 555 -12.43 -8.50 -23.37
N PHE A 556 -11.37 -7.87 -23.89
CA PHE A 556 -11.23 -6.42 -23.97
C PHE A 556 -11.52 -5.88 -25.38
N PRO A 557 -11.89 -4.59 -25.53
CA PRO A 557 -12.18 -3.99 -26.84
C PRO A 557 -11.02 -3.99 -27.85
N ASP A 558 -9.78 -4.26 -27.41
CA ASP A 558 -8.60 -4.43 -28.28
C ASP A 558 -8.41 -5.89 -28.77
N GLY A 559 -9.39 -6.77 -28.53
CA GLY A 559 -9.32 -8.19 -28.86
C GLY A 559 -8.39 -9.00 -27.94
N TYR A 560 -7.86 -8.42 -26.87
CA TYR A 560 -7.10 -9.17 -25.88
C TYR A 560 -8.04 -10.00 -25.01
N VAL A 561 -7.74 -11.29 -24.88
CA VAL A 561 -8.38 -12.17 -23.90
C VAL A 561 -7.44 -12.37 -22.72
N GLU A 562 -7.96 -12.14 -21.52
CA GLU A 562 -7.31 -12.42 -20.24
C GLU A 562 -8.00 -13.60 -19.57
N GLU A 563 -7.38 -14.77 -19.64
CA GLU A 563 -7.82 -15.98 -18.94
C GLU A 563 -7.39 -15.92 -17.46
N TRP A 564 -8.30 -16.32 -16.56
CA TRP A 564 -8.13 -16.40 -15.11
C TRP A 564 -8.05 -17.88 -14.69
N LEU A 565 -8.51 -18.24 -13.48
CA LEU A 565 -8.47 -19.63 -13.02
C LEU A 565 -9.47 -20.52 -13.77
N LYS A 566 -9.16 -21.82 -13.81
CA LYS A 566 -10.03 -22.89 -14.31
C LYS A 566 -10.77 -23.53 -13.12
N PRO A 567 -12.00 -24.07 -13.30
CA PRO A 567 -12.75 -24.71 -12.22
C PRO A 567 -11.93 -25.75 -11.45
N GLY A 568 -11.90 -25.64 -10.13
CA GLY A 568 -11.06 -26.42 -9.21
C GLY A 568 -9.72 -25.76 -8.83
N GLU A 569 -9.25 -24.73 -9.55
CA GLU A 569 -8.04 -23.98 -9.18
C GLU A 569 -8.34 -22.85 -8.17
N GLU A 570 -9.58 -22.37 -8.13
CA GLU A 570 -10.05 -21.27 -7.27
C GLU A 570 -9.95 -21.57 -5.77
N GLU A 571 -10.12 -22.83 -5.35
CA GLU A 571 -9.96 -23.24 -3.96
C GLU A 571 -8.48 -23.49 -3.54
N MET A 572 -7.53 -23.32 -4.47
CA MET A 572 -6.10 -23.45 -4.19
C MET A 572 -5.41 -22.09 -3.98
N VAL A 573 -6.02 -20.99 -4.43
CA VAL A 573 -5.62 -19.61 -4.09
C VAL A 573 -6.49 -19.05 -2.96
N GLN A 574 -6.00 -18.03 -2.23
CA GLN A 574 -6.80 -17.31 -1.24
C GLN A 574 -7.03 -15.87 -1.69
N LYS A 575 -8.30 -15.45 -1.72
CA LYS A 575 -8.72 -14.08 -2.00
C LYS A 575 -9.44 -13.49 -0.80
N PHE A 576 -8.98 -12.33 -0.36
CA PHE A 576 -9.59 -11.58 0.71
C PHE A 576 -10.43 -10.47 0.09
N ASP A 577 -11.74 -10.52 0.34
CA ASP A 577 -12.74 -9.60 -0.17
C ASP A 577 -12.99 -8.47 0.88
N PRO A 578 -12.79 -7.19 0.53
CA PRO A 578 -13.12 -6.05 1.41
C PRO A 578 -14.54 -6.09 1.99
N SER A 579 -15.49 -6.64 1.24
CA SER A 579 -16.91 -6.69 1.57
C SER A 579 -17.35 -7.96 2.33
N SER A 580 -16.40 -8.85 2.67
CA SER A 580 -16.64 -10.04 3.49
C SER A 580 -16.69 -9.73 4.98
N GLU A 581 -17.26 -10.64 5.76
CA GLU A 581 -17.41 -10.55 7.23
C GLU A 581 -16.05 -10.53 7.98
N LEU A 582 -14.97 -10.97 7.32
CA LEU A 582 -13.59 -10.87 7.84
C LEU A 582 -13.10 -9.41 7.93
N ASP A 583 -13.75 -8.50 7.21
CA ASP A 583 -13.52 -7.06 7.19
C ASP A 583 -12.04 -6.64 6.96
N THR A 584 -11.28 -7.44 6.21
CA THR A 584 -9.88 -7.18 5.89
C THR A 584 -9.72 -6.14 4.76
N ILE A 585 -8.47 -5.77 4.47
CA ILE A 585 -8.10 -5.26 3.14
C ILE A 585 -8.38 -6.29 2.05
N GLY A 586 -8.52 -5.81 0.81
CA GLY A 586 -8.45 -6.64 -0.39
C GLY A 586 -7.04 -7.17 -0.59
N PHE A 587 -6.89 -8.48 -0.76
CA PHE A 587 -5.59 -9.15 -0.81
C PHE A 587 -5.68 -10.49 -1.55
N PHE A 588 -4.56 -10.95 -2.11
CA PHE A 588 -4.47 -12.21 -2.84
C PHE A 588 -3.22 -13.01 -2.45
N ILE A 589 -3.34 -14.34 -2.37
CA ILE A 589 -2.23 -15.27 -2.07
C ILE A 589 -2.34 -16.51 -2.96
N ALA A 590 -1.28 -16.83 -3.69
CA ALA A 590 -1.12 -18.09 -4.41
C ALA A 590 0.17 -18.78 -3.97
N LYS A 591 0.07 -20.05 -3.51
CA LYS A 591 1.21 -20.91 -3.17
C LYS A 591 1.44 -21.91 -4.29
N PHE A 592 2.70 -22.07 -4.69
CA PHE A 592 3.13 -23.03 -5.70
C PHE A 592 4.18 -23.98 -5.12
N SER A 593 4.04 -25.27 -5.45
CA SER A 593 5.09 -26.27 -5.28
C SER A 593 5.90 -26.40 -6.56
N VAL A 594 7.21 -26.62 -6.43
CA VAL A 594 8.15 -26.71 -7.55
C VAL A 594 8.57 -28.16 -7.78
N GLY A 595 8.06 -28.79 -8.84
CA GLY A 595 8.46 -30.12 -9.30
C GLY A 595 9.83 -30.13 -10.00
N SER A 596 10.15 -31.26 -10.65
CA SER A 596 11.38 -31.38 -11.44
C SER A 596 11.38 -30.42 -12.63
N LYS A 597 12.52 -29.78 -12.90
CA LYS A 597 12.71 -28.82 -13.99
C LYS A 597 13.37 -29.52 -15.17
N ASP A 598 12.62 -30.47 -15.74
CA ASP A 598 12.98 -31.28 -16.92
C ASP A 598 12.86 -30.47 -18.23
#